data_AF-A0A925X0Y7-F1
#
_entry.id   AF-A0A925X0Y7-F1
#
_cell.length_a   1.000
_cell.length_b   1.000
_cell.length_c   1.000
_cell.angle_alpha   90.00
_cell.angle_beta   90.00
_cell.angle_gamma   90.00
#
_symmetry.space_group_name_H-M   'P 1'
#
loop_
_entity.id
_entity.type
_entity.pdbx_description
1 polymer ?
#
loop_
_entity_poly.entity_id
_entity_poly.type
_entity_poly.pdbx_seq_one_letter_code
_entity_poly.pdbx_strand_id
1 'polypeptide(L)'
;MPRVAPVVPAESDLLCEKCGYTLNGLPESGNCPECGEQIVASTHEDGRSLSPYEVAPSARSYWKTSIAILLHPKRFYRSVFSRHQTHEALRFSLINLRIAALLFALAAVGHAIFILNTRWSYVTWKHVPAWVLLTAVFALGAYLLLKSIQRLAAWLSAIEAKYWGMRLPLATVRRAMQFHSINYVIVATATVAVVWAFRFLLVLGWNLSYWATSYLYTLSALVVIGAVFLFQMYWIAMRNMMYANR
;
A
#
# COMPACT_ATOMS: atom_id res chain seq x y z
N MET A 1 31.64 7.31 24.90
CA MET A 1 30.41 7.57 25.68
C MET A 1 29.32 6.66 25.15
N PRO A 2 28.73 5.76 25.97
CA PRO A 2 27.60 4.96 25.52
C PRO A 2 26.45 5.91 25.14
N ARG A 3 25.89 5.75 23.94
CA ARG A 3 24.63 6.44 23.58
C ARG A 3 23.56 5.91 24.51
N VAL A 4 23.06 6.76 25.40
CA VAL A 4 21.80 6.49 26.11
C VAL A 4 20.75 6.27 25.02
N ALA A 5 20.11 5.10 25.03
CA ALA A 5 19.06 4.81 24.06
C ALA A 5 17.96 5.86 24.21
N PRO A 6 17.47 6.47 23.11
CA PRO A 6 16.36 7.42 23.19
C PRO A 6 15.17 6.72 23.84
N VAL A 7 14.63 7.32 24.90
CA VAL A 7 13.41 6.83 25.54
C VAL A 7 12.27 6.99 24.54
N VAL A 8 11.66 5.87 24.15
CA VAL A 8 10.50 5.90 23.25
C VAL A 8 9.33 6.53 24.01
N PRO A 9 8.72 7.62 23.48
CA PRO A 9 7.58 8.24 24.16
C PRO A 9 6.44 7.25 24.36
N ALA A 10 5.73 7.36 25.48
CA ALA A 10 4.61 6.50 25.82
C ALA A 10 3.45 6.68 24.82
N GLU A 11 2.59 5.67 24.67
CA GLU A 11 1.40 5.77 23.81
C GLU A 11 0.39 6.81 24.30
N SER A 12 0.45 7.22 25.56
CA SER A 12 -0.36 8.31 26.14
C SER A 12 0.25 9.71 25.92
N ASP A 13 1.53 9.81 25.53
CA ASP A 13 2.19 11.12 25.41
C ASP A 13 1.60 11.93 24.25
N LEU A 14 1.43 13.23 24.47
CA LEU A 14 1.09 14.17 23.43
C LEU A 14 2.39 14.61 22.76
N LEU A 15 2.52 14.43 21.44
CA LEU A 15 3.69 14.86 20.69
C LEU A 15 3.35 16.03 19.76
N CYS A 16 4.32 16.88 19.46
CA CYS A 16 4.18 17.81 18.35
C CYS A 16 4.17 17.02 17.03
N GLU A 17 3.10 17.09 16.24
CA GLU A 17 2.99 16.31 15.00
C GLU A 17 4.02 16.73 13.92
N LYS A 18 4.67 17.89 14.10
CA LYS A 18 5.70 18.42 13.19
C LYS A 18 7.10 17.92 13.50
N CYS A 19 7.52 17.96 14.76
CA CYS A 19 8.90 17.67 15.17
C CYS A 19 9.05 16.46 16.11
N GLY A 20 7.97 15.98 16.71
CA GLY A 20 7.99 14.83 17.63
C GLY A 20 8.30 15.15 19.09
N TYR A 21 8.45 16.43 19.47
CA TYR A 21 8.69 16.84 20.86
C TYR A 21 7.50 16.54 21.77
N THR A 22 7.74 16.06 23.00
CA THR A 22 6.69 15.77 23.99
C THR A 22 6.09 17.04 24.56
N LEU A 23 4.77 17.20 24.44
CA LEU A 23 4.00 18.38 24.84
C LEU A 23 3.33 18.25 26.20
N ASN A 24 3.50 17.13 26.89
CA ASN A 24 2.88 16.88 28.20
C ASN A 24 3.27 17.99 29.20
N GLY A 25 2.27 18.57 29.87
CA GLY A 25 2.46 19.60 30.90
C GLY A 25 2.71 21.02 30.35
N LEU A 26 2.78 21.20 29.03
CA LEU A 26 2.82 22.53 28.41
C LEU A 26 1.40 23.12 28.28
N PRO A 27 1.24 24.45 28.34
CA PRO A 27 -0.05 25.09 28.13
C PRO A 27 -0.55 24.88 26.69
N GLU A 28 -1.82 24.52 26.50
CA GLU A 28 -2.40 24.20 25.18
C GLU A 28 -2.35 25.37 24.19
N SER A 29 -2.40 26.61 24.67
CA SER A 29 -2.28 27.84 23.89
C SER A 29 -0.83 28.23 23.57
N GLY A 30 0.15 27.47 24.05
CA GLY A 30 1.57 27.72 23.84
C GLY A 30 2.09 27.25 22.48
N ASN A 31 3.39 27.45 22.28
CA ASN A 31 4.13 26.96 21.13
C ASN A 31 5.06 25.81 21.54
N CYS A 32 5.31 24.88 20.61
CA CYS A 32 6.32 23.84 20.76
C CYS A 32 7.71 24.48 20.92
N PRO A 33 8.46 24.16 22.00
CA PRO A 33 9.78 24.75 22.24
C PRO A 33 10.82 24.44 21.15
N GLU A 34 10.69 23.30 20.45
CA GLU A 34 11.66 22.86 19.44
C GLU A 34 11.44 23.51 18.07
N CYS A 35 10.18 23.61 17.63
CA CYS A 35 9.87 24.00 16.24
C CYS A 35 8.96 25.23 16.11
N GLY A 36 8.51 25.79 17.23
CA GLY A 36 7.64 26.97 17.29
C GLY A 36 6.20 26.74 16.84
N GLU A 37 5.81 25.52 16.47
CA GLU A 37 4.43 25.20 16.06
C GLU A 37 3.46 25.36 17.23
N GLN A 38 2.29 25.95 16.99
CA GLN A 38 1.28 26.07 18.04
C GLN A 38 0.86 24.68 18.52
N ILE A 39 0.81 24.47 19.85
CA ILE A 39 0.46 23.18 20.46
C ILE A 39 -0.94 22.76 20.05
N VAL A 40 -1.85 23.73 19.91
CA VAL A 40 -3.21 23.59 19.39
C VAL A 40 -3.28 22.80 18.07
N ALA A 41 -2.28 22.95 17.19
CA ALA A 41 -2.23 22.25 15.90
C ALA A 41 -1.93 20.76 16.04
N SER A 42 -1.38 20.33 17.19
CA SER A 42 -1.11 18.92 17.52
C SER A 42 -2.13 18.31 18.48
N THR A 43 -2.96 19.13 19.14
CA THR A 43 -3.97 18.68 20.11
C THR A 43 -5.40 18.69 19.58
N HIS A 44 -5.73 19.58 18.63
CA HIS A 44 -7.12 19.78 18.20
C HIS A 44 -7.76 18.50 17.67
N GLU A 45 -9.01 18.31 18.06
CA GLU A 45 -9.85 17.21 17.56
C GLU A 45 -10.07 17.28 16.04
N ASP A 46 -9.96 18.49 15.47
CA ASP A 46 -10.31 18.78 14.07
C ASP A 46 -9.19 18.46 13.06
N GLY A 47 -7.96 18.23 13.50
CA GLY A 47 -6.80 18.13 12.60
C GLY A 47 -6.79 16.83 11.78
N ARG A 48 -7.22 15.73 12.40
CA ARG A 48 -7.32 14.41 11.76
C ARG A 48 -8.78 14.00 11.70
N SER A 49 -9.23 13.48 10.57
CA SER A 49 -10.60 13.02 10.33
C SER A 49 -10.61 11.63 9.70
N LEU A 50 -11.75 10.97 9.77
CA LEU A 50 -11.96 9.71 9.04
C LEU A 50 -11.90 9.99 7.54
N SER A 51 -11.37 9.03 6.77
CA SER A 51 -11.36 9.17 5.31
C SER A 51 -12.79 9.23 4.75
N PRO A 52 -13.02 9.83 3.56
CA PRO A 52 -14.34 9.89 2.96
C PRO A 52 -15.03 8.52 2.85
N TYR A 53 -14.27 7.45 2.58
CA TYR A 53 -14.81 6.10 2.51
C TYR A 53 -15.29 5.59 3.87
N GLU A 54 -14.62 5.95 4.96
CA GLU A 54 -15.00 5.51 6.31
C GLU A 54 -16.21 6.26 6.86
N VAL A 55 -16.36 7.54 6.50
CA VAL A 55 -17.53 8.35 6.92
C VAL A 55 -18.80 7.85 6.22
N ALA A 56 -18.73 7.59 4.91
CA ALA A 56 -19.88 7.15 4.13
C ALA A 56 -19.43 6.17 3.02
N PRO A 57 -19.35 4.85 3.31
CA PRO A 57 -18.89 3.85 2.35
C PRO A 57 -19.77 3.80 1.10
N SER A 58 -19.21 4.19 -0.05
CA SER A 58 -19.88 4.19 -1.36
C SER A 58 -18.84 4.09 -2.48
N ALA A 59 -19.27 3.82 -3.71
CA ALA A 59 -18.35 3.83 -4.86
C ALA A 59 -17.68 5.20 -5.04
N ARG A 60 -18.43 6.29 -4.86
CA ARG A 60 -17.92 7.68 -4.97
C ARG A 60 -16.85 7.96 -3.91
N SER A 61 -17.12 7.60 -2.65
CA SER A 61 -16.18 7.85 -1.55
C SER A 61 -14.96 6.92 -1.60
N TYR A 62 -15.11 5.71 -2.14
CA TYR A 62 -14.00 4.80 -2.46
C TYR A 62 -13.04 5.47 -3.44
N TRP A 63 -13.55 5.95 -4.59
CA TRP A 63 -12.72 6.64 -5.58
C TRP A 63 -12.10 7.92 -5.03
N LYS A 64 -12.86 8.75 -4.30
CA LYS A 64 -12.34 9.95 -3.66
C LYS A 64 -11.17 9.64 -2.72
N THR A 65 -11.28 8.57 -1.94
CA THR A 65 -10.23 8.11 -1.02
C THR A 65 -9.02 7.57 -1.78
N SER A 66 -9.23 6.71 -2.77
CA SER A 66 -8.15 6.17 -3.62
C SER A 66 -7.38 7.28 -4.34
N ILE A 67 -8.07 8.24 -4.95
CA ILE A 67 -7.44 9.39 -5.63
C ILE A 67 -6.64 10.24 -4.64
N ALA A 68 -7.18 10.51 -3.44
CA ALA A 68 -6.47 11.27 -2.42
C ALA A 68 -5.17 10.56 -1.97
N ILE A 69 -5.20 9.24 -1.81
CA ILE A 69 -4.01 8.44 -1.46
C ILE A 69 -2.97 8.47 -2.58
N LEU A 70 -3.39 8.28 -3.84
CA LEU A 70 -2.47 8.16 -4.97
C LEU A 70 -1.85 9.50 -5.38
N LEU A 71 -2.65 10.57 -5.42
CA LEU A 71 -2.19 11.87 -5.91
C LEU A 71 -1.65 12.76 -4.80
N HIS A 72 -2.14 12.61 -3.57
CA HIS A 72 -1.77 13.47 -2.44
C HIS A 72 -1.46 12.69 -1.16
N PRO A 73 -0.58 11.65 -1.20
CA PRO A 73 -0.35 10.75 -0.07
C PRO A 73 0.09 11.49 1.20
N LYS A 74 0.99 12.49 1.07
CA LYS A 74 1.46 13.30 2.20
C LYS A 74 0.31 14.01 2.91
N ARG A 75 -0.60 14.64 2.16
CA ARG A 75 -1.76 15.35 2.73
C ARG A 75 -2.73 14.37 3.35
N PHE A 76 -3.01 13.26 2.66
CA PHE A 76 -3.94 12.23 3.13
C PHE A 76 -3.49 11.62 4.47
N TYR A 77 -2.24 11.16 4.59
CA TYR A 77 -1.75 10.52 5.81
C TYR A 77 -1.55 11.48 6.97
N ARG A 78 -1.38 12.78 6.72
CA ARG A 78 -1.41 13.82 7.75
C ARG A 78 -2.82 14.07 8.29
N SER A 79 -3.83 13.97 7.44
CA SER A 79 -5.21 14.28 7.82
C SER A 79 -6.03 13.09 8.30
N VAL A 80 -5.56 11.85 8.16
CA VAL A 80 -6.34 10.66 8.54
C VAL A 80 -6.08 10.26 10.00
N PHE A 81 -7.13 9.82 10.71
CA PHE A 81 -7.00 9.17 12.01
C PHE A 81 -6.08 7.95 11.92
N SER A 82 -5.11 7.87 12.83
CA SER A 82 -4.01 6.91 12.75
C SER A 82 -4.13 5.74 13.73
N ARG A 83 -4.72 5.94 14.91
CA ARG A 83 -4.77 4.95 16.00
C ARG A 83 -6.07 4.17 16.05
N HIS A 84 -7.16 4.76 15.55
CA HIS A 84 -8.45 4.09 15.53
C HIS A 84 -8.59 3.18 14.32
N GLN A 85 -8.69 1.87 14.56
CA GLN A 85 -9.01 0.91 13.51
C GLN A 85 -10.52 0.88 13.29
N THR A 86 -10.96 1.36 12.14
CA THR A 86 -12.35 1.21 11.72
C THR A 86 -12.53 -0.08 10.90
N HIS A 87 -13.73 -0.65 10.99
CA HIS A 87 -14.14 -1.74 10.13
C HIS A 87 -14.09 -1.34 8.64
N GLU A 88 -14.43 -0.09 8.33
CA GLU A 88 -14.48 0.39 6.94
C GLU A 88 -13.11 0.57 6.30
N ALA A 89 -12.07 0.98 7.04
CA ALA A 89 -10.71 0.97 6.50
C ALA A 89 -10.19 -0.46 6.25
N LEU A 90 -10.55 -1.42 7.11
CA LEU A 90 -10.26 -2.82 6.84
C LEU A 90 -10.99 -3.30 5.58
N ARG A 91 -12.28 -2.96 5.42
CA ARG A 91 -13.06 -3.29 4.23
C ARG A 91 -12.45 -2.68 2.96
N PHE A 92 -12.04 -1.41 3.00
CA PHE A 92 -11.31 -0.74 1.92
C PHE A 92 -10.06 -1.54 1.53
N SER A 93 -9.26 -1.95 2.53
CA SER A 93 -8.08 -2.76 2.28
C SER A 93 -8.39 -4.10 1.64
N LEU A 94 -9.42 -4.81 2.14
CA LEU A 94 -9.79 -6.12 1.62
C LEU A 94 -10.31 -6.04 0.17
N ILE A 95 -11.05 -4.98 -0.18
CA ILE A 95 -11.48 -4.74 -1.56
C ILE A 95 -10.27 -4.57 -2.48
N ASN A 96 -9.33 -3.69 -2.12
CA ASN A 96 -8.11 -3.46 -2.90
C ASN A 96 -7.26 -4.72 -3.06
N LEU A 97 -7.09 -5.50 -1.99
CA LEU A 97 -6.35 -6.77 -2.05
C LEU A 97 -7.02 -7.79 -2.98
N ARG A 98 -8.35 -7.89 -2.97
CA ARG A 98 -9.09 -8.80 -3.88
C ARG A 98 -8.95 -8.35 -5.33
N ILE A 99 -9.07 -7.06 -5.60
CA ILE A 99 -8.89 -6.49 -6.95
C ILE A 99 -7.46 -6.75 -7.44
N ALA A 100 -6.45 -6.42 -6.63
CA ALA A 100 -5.04 -6.65 -6.98
C ALA A 100 -4.75 -8.13 -7.22
N ALA A 101 -5.28 -9.03 -6.38
CA ALA A 101 -5.11 -10.47 -6.53
C ALA A 101 -5.73 -11.00 -7.83
N LEU A 102 -6.94 -10.56 -8.20
CA LEU A 102 -7.56 -10.91 -9.47
C LEU A 102 -6.73 -10.42 -10.66
N LEU A 103 -6.24 -9.17 -10.61
CA LEU A 103 -5.39 -8.62 -11.66
C LEU A 103 -4.08 -9.42 -11.78
N PHE A 104 -3.37 -9.70 -10.69
CA PHE A 104 -2.17 -10.54 -10.74
C PHE A 104 -2.46 -11.95 -11.27
N ALA A 105 -3.61 -12.53 -10.96
CA ALA A 105 -4.03 -13.81 -11.53
C ALA A 105 -4.22 -13.75 -13.05
N LEU A 106 -4.87 -12.69 -13.55
CA LEU A 106 -5.03 -12.46 -15.00
C LEU A 106 -3.68 -12.28 -15.70
N ALA A 107 -2.73 -11.59 -15.05
CA ALA A 107 -1.36 -11.47 -15.56
C ALA A 107 -0.64 -12.84 -15.56
N ALA A 108 -0.76 -13.62 -14.47
CA ALA A 108 -0.14 -14.93 -14.37
C ALA A 108 -0.69 -15.91 -15.42
N VAL A 109 -1.99 -15.92 -15.66
CA VAL A 109 -2.61 -16.71 -16.73
C VAL A 109 -2.13 -16.24 -18.10
N GLY A 110 -2.13 -14.93 -18.37
CA GLY A 110 -1.59 -14.40 -19.62
C GLY A 110 -0.15 -14.83 -19.87
N HIS A 111 0.69 -14.79 -18.84
CA HIS A 111 2.08 -15.25 -18.89
C HIS A 111 2.19 -16.77 -19.12
N ALA A 112 1.37 -17.58 -18.43
CA ALA A 112 1.33 -19.03 -18.61
C ALA A 112 0.92 -19.41 -20.05
N ILE A 113 -0.09 -18.74 -20.60
CA ILE A 113 -0.51 -18.96 -21.99
C ILE A 113 0.61 -18.55 -22.96
N PHE A 114 1.34 -17.46 -22.69
CA PHE A 114 2.52 -17.10 -23.48
C PHE A 114 3.54 -18.25 -23.51
N ILE A 115 3.95 -18.77 -22.35
CA ILE A 115 4.91 -19.88 -22.24
C ILE A 115 4.42 -21.12 -23.00
N LEU A 116 3.15 -21.48 -22.84
CA LEU A 116 2.57 -22.68 -23.45
C LEU A 116 2.40 -22.53 -24.96
N ASN A 117 2.04 -21.34 -25.47
CA ASN A 117 1.95 -21.10 -26.91
C ASN A 117 3.30 -21.18 -27.60
N THR A 118 4.38 -20.70 -26.97
CA THR A 118 5.73 -20.88 -27.51
C THR A 118 6.15 -22.34 -27.64
N ARG A 119 5.53 -23.24 -26.87
CA ARG A 119 5.89 -24.67 -26.88
C ARG A 119 4.95 -25.51 -27.73
N TRP A 120 3.64 -25.28 -27.65
CA TRP A 120 2.66 -26.31 -28.03
C TRP A 120 1.50 -25.84 -28.95
N SER A 121 1.37 -24.58 -29.36
CA SER A 121 0.31 -24.17 -30.33
C SER A 121 -1.16 -24.61 -30.01
N TYR A 122 -1.49 -24.95 -28.76
CA TYR A 122 -2.73 -25.69 -28.41
C TYR A 122 -3.72 -24.89 -27.54
N VAL A 123 -3.98 -23.62 -27.81
CA VAL A 123 -5.08 -22.90 -27.12
C VAL A 123 -6.34 -22.95 -27.96
N THR A 124 -7.17 -23.96 -27.68
CA THR A 124 -8.53 -24.08 -28.23
C THR A 124 -9.59 -23.68 -27.19
N TRP A 125 -10.80 -23.34 -27.66
CA TRP A 125 -11.96 -23.01 -26.80
C TRP A 125 -12.32 -24.11 -25.78
N LYS A 126 -11.89 -25.36 -26.01
CA LYS A 126 -12.13 -26.49 -25.10
C LYS A 126 -11.43 -26.32 -23.75
N HIS A 127 -10.42 -25.44 -23.64
CA HIS A 127 -9.67 -25.22 -22.41
C HIS A 127 -10.18 -24.05 -21.55
N VAL A 128 -11.24 -23.36 -21.94
CA VAL A 128 -11.80 -22.23 -21.17
C VAL A 128 -12.09 -22.60 -19.70
N PRO A 129 -12.72 -23.74 -19.38
CA PRO A 129 -12.95 -24.11 -17.98
C PRO A 129 -11.66 -24.27 -17.16
N ALA A 130 -10.62 -24.82 -17.78
CA ALA A 130 -9.31 -24.98 -17.14
C ALA A 130 -8.66 -23.61 -16.86
N TRP A 131 -8.78 -22.64 -17.78
CA TRP A 131 -8.26 -21.28 -17.57
C TRP A 131 -9.02 -20.52 -16.48
N VAL A 132 -10.34 -20.70 -16.39
CA VAL A 132 -11.15 -20.11 -15.31
C VAL A 132 -10.73 -20.67 -13.95
N LEU A 133 -10.59 -22.00 -13.85
CA LEU A 133 -10.12 -22.65 -12.62
C LEU A 133 -8.71 -22.17 -12.24
N LEU A 134 -7.79 -22.12 -13.20
CA LEU A 134 -6.42 -21.65 -12.97
C LEU A 134 -6.39 -20.19 -12.48
N THR A 135 -7.22 -19.33 -13.08
CA THR A 135 -7.36 -17.93 -12.64
C THR A 135 -7.85 -17.86 -11.19
N ALA A 136 -8.84 -18.67 -10.81
CA ALA A 136 -9.36 -18.70 -9.45
C ALA A 136 -8.29 -19.16 -8.43
N VAL A 137 -7.51 -20.19 -8.78
CA VAL A 137 -6.40 -20.69 -7.95
C VAL A 137 -5.34 -19.61 -7.76
N PHE A 138 -4.90 -18.96 -8.85
CA PHE A 138 -3.92 -17.88 -8.74
C PHE A 138 -4.46 -16.67 -7.99
N ALA A 139 -5.73 -16.31 -8.16
CA ALA A 139 -6.33 -15.20 -7.43
C ALA A 139 -6.39 -15.47 -5.93
N LEU A 140 -6.76 -16.69 -5.52
CA LEU A 140 -6.74 -17.08 -4.12
C LEU A 140 -5.32 -17.05 -3.54
N GLY A 141 -4.35 -17.65 -4.25
CA GLY A 141 -2.95 -17.66 -3.85
C GLY A 141 -2.37 -16.24 -3.70
N ALA A 142 -2.59 -15.38 -4.69
CA ALA A 142 -2.14 -13.99 -4.67
C ALA A 142 -2.78 -13.20 -3.51
N TYR A 143 -4.06 -13.40 -3.25
CA TYR A 143 -4.75 -12.75 -2.13
C TYR A 143 -4.15 -13.14 -0.77
N LEU A 144 -3.93 -14.44 -0.55
CA LEU A 144 -3.33 -14.94 0.69
C LEU A 144 -1.89 -14.44 0.87
N LEU A 145 -1.11 -14.43 -0.21
CA LEU A 145 0.26 -13.92 -0.21
C LEU A 145 0.31 -12.43 0.12
N LEU A 146 -0.46 -11.60 -0.59
CA LEU A 146 -0.51 -10.14 -0.35
C LEU A 146 -0.96 -9.82 1.08
N LYS A 147 -1.98 -10.52 1.59
CA LYS A 147 -2.45 -10.35 2.97
C LYS A 147 -1.37 -10.73 3.98
N SER A 148 -0.60 -11.78 3.71
CA SER A 148 0.50 -12.23 4.58
C SER A 148 1.66 -11.24 4.58
N ILE A 149 2.07 -10.77 3.40
CA ILE A 149 3.10 -9.73 3.23
C ILE A 149 2.69 -8.45 3.95
N GLN A 150 1.43 -8.00 3.81
CA GLN A 150 0.95 -6.79 4.48
C GLN A 150 1.02 -6.91 6.01
N ARG A 151 0.67 -8.08 6.56
CA ARG A 151 0.76 -8.35 8.00
C ARG A 151 2.21 -8.41 8.49
N LEU A 152 3.07 -9.11 7.75
CA LEU A 152 4.48 -9.23 8.06
C LEU A 152 5.16 -7.86 7.99
N ALA A 153 4.91 -7.08 6.94
CA ALA A 153 5.41 -5.73 6.78
C ALA A 153 4.97 -4.85 7.96
N ALA A 154 3.70 -4.88 8.35
CA ALA A 154 3.22 -4.09 9.49
C ALA A 154 3.93 -4.46 10.80
N TRP A 155 4.16 -5.76 11.03
CA TRP A 155 4.85 -6.25 12.22
C TRP A 155 6.34 -5.87 12.24
N LEU A 156 7.06 -6.13 11.15
CA LEU A 156 8.49 -5.78 11.02
C LEU A 156 8.71 -4.28 11.18
N SER A 157 7.82 -3.46 10.61
CA SER A 157 7.91 -2.01 10.67
C SER A 157 7.68 -1.46 12.08
N ALA A 158 6.78 -2.08 12.86
CA ALA A 158 6.59 -1.71 14.26
C ALA A 158 7.82 -2.08 15.11
N ILE A 159 8.47 -3.22 14.82
CA ILE A 159 9.73 -3.62 15.47
C ILE A 159 10.85 -2.65 15.12
N GLU A 160 11.02 -2.35 13.83
CA GLU A 160 12.01 -1.41 13.34
C GLU A 160 11.80 -0.02 13.96
N ALA A 161 10.56 0.47 14.01
CA ALA A 161 10.25 1.73 14.65
C ALA A 161 10.65 1.75 16.12
N LYS A 162 10.35 0.69 16.87
CA LYS A 162 10.79 0.55 18.26
C LYS A 162 12.32 0.57 18.39
N TYR A 163 13.04 -0.09 17.48
CA TYR A 163 14.50 -0.11 17.46
C TYR A 163 15.10 1.29 17.23
N TRP A 164 14.51 2.08 16.32
CA TRP A 164 14.95 3.45 16.03
C TRP A 164 14.39 4.52 16.99
N GLY A 165 13.62 4.12 18.00
CA GLY A 165 12.97 5.05 18.92
C GLY A 165 11.85 5.89 18.30
N MET A 166 11.28 5.44 17.18
CA MET A 166 10.13 6.07 16.52
C MET A 166 8.82 5.58 17.14
N ARG A 167 7.86 6.49 17.34
CA ARG A 167 6.52 6.17 17.88
C ARG A 167 5.55 5.70 16.80
N LEU A 168 5.79 4.52 16.24
CA LEU A 168 4.88 3.87 15.28
C LEU A 168 4.35 2.55 15.87
N PRO A 169 3.34 2.60 16.75
CA PRO A 169 2.75 1.38 17.29
C PRO A 169 2.10 0.56 16.17
N LEU A 170 1.99 -0.75 16.38
CA LEU A 170 1.49 -1.68 15.37
C LEU A 170 0.09 -1.31 14.84
N ALA A 171 -0.76 -0.71 15.69
CA ALA A 171 -2.08 -0.23 15.28
C ALA A 171 -1.99 0.87 14.20
N THR A 172 -1.11 1.85 14.40
CA THR A 172 -0.81 2.95 13.46
C THR A 172 -0.21 2.43 12.16
N VAL A 173 0.74 1.50 12.24
CA VAL A 173 1.33 0.90 11.04
C VAL A 173 0.28 0.11 10.26
N ARG A 174 -0.53 -0.71 10.93
CA ARG A 174 -1.63 -1.45 10.27
C ARG A 174 -2.63 -0.52 9.60
N ARG A 175 -2.96 0.60 10.25
CA ARG A 175 -3.83 1.63 9.71
C ARG A 175 -3.28 2.22 8.42
N ALA A 176 -2.01 2.59 8.41
CA ALA A 176 -1.33 3.05 7.20
C ALA A 176 -1.37 1.96 6.10
N MET A 177 -1.10 0.70 6.47
CA MET A 177 -1.11 -0.41 5.52
C MET A 177 -2.49 -0.66 4.90
N GLN A 178 -3.59 -0.41 5.62
CA GLN A 178 -4.95 -0.55 5.10
C GLN A 178 -5.18 0.38 3.89
N PHE A 179 -4.77 1.65 3.99
CA PHE A 179 -4.86 2.58 2.88
C PHE A 179 -3.77 2.37 1.83
N HIS A 180 -2.59 1.90 2.24
CA HIS A 180 -1.51 1.56 1.32
C HIS A 180 -1.90 0.47 0.31
N SER A 181 -2.90 -0.36 0.63
CA SER A 181 -3.36 -1.46 -0.23
C SER A 181 -3.76 -1.06 -1.66
N ILE A 182 -4.23 0.17 -1.89
CA ILE A 182 -4.56 0.68 -3.24
C ILE A 182 -3.34 0.68 -4.17
N ASN A 183 -2.14 0.83 -3.63
CA ASN A 183 -0.91 0.84 -4.44
C ASN A 183 -0.64 -0.52 -5.09
N TYR A 184 -1.08 -1.63 -4.47
CA TYR A 184 -1.02 -2.95 -5.10
C TYR A 184 -1.90 -3.04 -6.33
N VAL A 185 -3.05 -2.35 -6.37
CA VAL A 185 -3.93 -2.31 -7.55
C VAL A 185 -3.24 -1.62 -8.72
N ILE A 186 -2.48 -0.56 -8.46
CA ILE A 186 -1.72 0.17 -9.50
C ILE A 186 -0.63 -0.74 -10.10
N VAL A 187 0.16 -1.39 -9.26
CA VAL A 187 1.21 -2.33 -9.71
C VAL A 187 0.60 -3.51 -10.47
N ALA A 188 -0.51 -4.08 -9.97
CA ALA A 188 -1.19 -5.19 -10.62
C ALA A 188 -1.79 -4.78 -11.98
N THR A 189 -2.37 -3.59 -12.07
CA THR A 189 -2.91 -3.03 -13.33
C THR A 189 -1.81 -2.87 -14.37
N ALA A 190 -0.67 -2.28 -13.99
CA ALA A 190 0.47 -2.13 -14.90
C ALA A 190 1.00 -3.50 -15.36
N THR A 191 1.04 -4.48 -14.45
CA THR A 191 1.49 -5.85 -14.76
C THR A 191 0.57 -6.52 -15.78
N VAL A 192 -0.75 -6.46 -15.57
CA VAL A 192 -1.74 -6.98 -16.53
C VAL A 192 -1.60 -6.27 -17.87
N ALA A 193 -1.51 -4.94 -17.88
CA ALA A 193 -1.37 -4.17 -19.11
C ALA A 193 -0.15 -4.61 -19.93
N VAL A 194 1.03 -4.73 -19.30
CA VAL A 194 2.26 -5.19 -19.98
C VAL A 194 2.11 -6.61 -20.51
N VAL A 195 1.61 -7.55 -19.70
CA VAL A 195 1.46 -8.96 -20.11
C VAL A 195 0.53 -9.08 -21.31
N TRP A 196 -0.64 -8.44 -21.26
CA TRP A 196 -1.65 -8.57 -22.31
C TRP A 196 -1.34 -7.74 -23.55
N ALA A 197 -0.70 -6.58 -23.41
CA ALA A 197 -0.16 -5.84 -24.55
C ALA A 197 0.86 -6.68 -25.33
N PHE A 198 1.75 -7.38 -24.62
CA PHE A 198 2.71 -8.26 -25.26
C PHE A 198 2.02 -9.39 -26.02
N ARG A 199 1.04 -10.06 -25.41
CA ARG A 199 0.26 -11.09 -26.10
C ARG A 199 -0.46 -10.55 -27.33
N PHE A 200 -1.03 -9.35 -27.24
CA PHE A 200 -1.71 -8.72 -28.36
C PHE A 200 -0.77 -8.48 -29.54
N LEU A 201 0.45 -7.98 -29.29
CA LEU A 201 1.47 -7.81 -30.33
C LEU A 201 1.85 -9.14 -31.00
N LEU A 202 1.93 -10.23 -30.22
CA LEU A 202 2.20 -11.56 -30.76
C LEU A 202 1.07 -12.07 -31.67
N VAL A 203 -0.19 -11.81 -31.32
CA VAL A 203 -1.35 -12.16 -32.15
C VAL A 203 -1.35 -11.38 -33.46
N LEU A 204 -0.82 -10.15 -33.46
CA LEU A 204 -0.61 -9.35 -34.67
C LEU A 204 0.58 -9.80 -35.53
N GLY A 205 1.26 -10.90 -35.17
CA GLY A 205 2.34 -11.48 -35.98
C GLY A 205 3.70 -10.81 -35.80
N TRP A 206 3.92 -10.04 -34.74
CA TRP A 206 5.24 -9.46 -34.45
C TRP A 206 6.25 -10.55 -34.05
N ASN A 207 7.46 -10.53 -34.63
CA ASN A 207 8.41 -11.66 -34.63
C ASN A 207 9.00 -12.04 -33.25
N LEU A 208 8.51 -13.12 -32.65
CA LEU A 208 8.77 -13.63 -31.30
C LEU A 208 10.23 -13.65 -30.80
N SER A 209 11.23 -13.90 -31.65
CA SER A 209 12.59 -14.22 -31.19
C SER A 209 13.29 -13.07 -30.46
N TYR A 210 13.13 -11.84 -30.93
CA TYR A 210 13.67 -10.64 -30.27
C TYR A 210 12.81 -10.16 -29.09
N TRP A 211 11.53 -10.52 -29.12
CA TRP A 211 10.52 -9.99 -28.22
C TRP A 211 10.44 -10.79 -26.91
N ALA A 212 10.69 -12.10 -26.89
CA ALA A 212 10.63 -12.90 -25.66
C ALA A 212 11.59 -12.38 -24.57
N THR A 213 12.84 -12.09 -24.93
CA THR A 213 13.83 -11.51 -24.01
C THR A 213 13.43 -10.12 -23.55
N SER A 214 12.98 -9.27 -24.47
CA SER A 214 12.50 -7.91 -24.18
C SER A 214 11.32 -7.92 -23.23
N TYR A 215 10.40 -8.87 -23.37
CA TYR A 215 9.27 -9.08 -22.47
C TYR A 215 9.71 -9.41 -21.04
N LEU A 216 10.62 -10.38 -20.88
CA LEU A 216 11.13 -10.77 -19.57
C LEU A 216 11.88 -9.61 -18.88
N TYR A 217 12.67 -8.85 -19.63
CA TYR A 217 13.30 -7.65 -19.10
C TYR A 217 12.29 -6.56 -18.73
N THR A 218 11.25 -6.37 -19.54
CA THR A 218 10.18 -5.41 -19.23
C THR A 218 9.44 -5.79 -17.95
N LEU A 219 9.12 -7.08 -17.77
CA LEU A 219 8.52 -7.57 -16.53
C LEU A 219 9.45 -7.41 -15.33
N SER A 220 10.74 -7.71 -15.50
CA SER A 220 11.73 -7.55 -14.44
C SER A 220 11.87 -6.08 -14.02
N ALA A 221 11.94 -5.17 -14.99
CA ALA A 221 11.96 -3.73 -14.74
C ALA A 221 10.69 -3.28 -14.02
N LEU A 222 9.52 -3.79 -14.43
CA LEU A 222 8.25 -3.48 -13.78
C LEU A 222 8.20 -3.95 -12.32
N VAL A 223 8.78 -5.11 -12.00
CA VAL A 223 8.90 -5.59 -10.62
C VAL A 223 9.75 -4.63 -9.79
N VAL A 224 10.91 -4.21 -10.30
CA VAL A 224 11.80 -3.27 -9.61
C VAL A 224 11.12 -1.91 -9.41
N ILE A 225 10.54 -1.34 -10.46
CA ILE A 225 9.83 -0.05 -10.40
C ILE A 225 8.64 -0.14 -9.44
N GLY A 226 7.87 -1.23 -9.50
CA GLY A 226 6.74 -1.49 -8.60
C GLY A 226 7.18 -1.58 -7.14
N ALA A 227 8.29 -2.26 -6.86
CA ALA A 227 8.86 -2.34 -5.52
C ALA A 227 9.30 -0.96 -4.98
N VAL A 228 10.00 -0.17 -5.80
CA VAL A 228 10.40 1.21 -5.46
C VAL A 228 9.18 2.07 -5.18
N PHE A 229 8.16 2.02 -6.04
CA PHE A 229 6.91 2.75 -5.87
C PHE A 229 6.19 2.38 -4.57
N LEU A 230 6.03 1.08 -4.30
CA LEU A 230 5.40 0.59 -3.07
C LEU A 230 6.18 1.05 -1.84
N PHE A 231 7.51 0.92 -1.85
CA PHE A 231 8.35 1.35 -0.74
C PHE A 231 8.25 2.87 -0.51
N GLN A 232 8.29 3.67 -1.57
CA GLN A 232 8.14 5.13 -1.47
C GLN A 232 6.80 5.53 -0.86
N MET A 233 5.69 4.93 -1.33
CA MET A 233 4.34 5.21 -0.81
C MET A 233 4.18 4.74 0.63
N TYR A 234 4.78 3.60 0.97
CA TYR A 234 4.85 3.08 2.34
C TYR A 234 5.61 4.05 3.27
N TRP A 235 6.79 4.51 2.85
CA TRP A 235 7.61 5.45 3.62
C TRP A 235 6.90 6.79 3.85
N ILE A 236 6.21 7.31 2.83
CA ILE A 236 5.39 8.53 2.95
C ILE A 236 4.31 8.33 4.02
N ALA A 237 3.64 7.16 4.04
CA ALA A 237 2.62 6.88 5.04
C ALA A 237 3.20 6.87 6.46
N MET A 238 4.26 6.09 6.70
CA MET A 238 4.90 5.99 8.02
C MET A 238 5.36 7.35 8.54
N ARG A 239 6.09 8.11 7.71
CA ARG A 239 6.64 9.41 8.10
C ARG A 239 5.56 10.42 8.51
N ASN A 240 4.39 10.39 7.88
CA ASN A 240 3.31 11.33 8.20
C ASN A 240 2.39 10.85 9.35
N MET A 241 2.59 9.63 9.83
CA MET A 241 1.84 9.04 10.94
C MET A 241 2.68 8.79 12.20
N MET A 242 4.01 8.94 12.13
CA MET A 242 4.92 8.63 13.25
C MET A 242 4.76 9.51 14.49
N TYR A 243 4.22 10.71 14.33
CA TYR A 243 3.94 11.63 15.44
C TYR A 243 2.45 11.85 15.65
N ALA A 244 1.61 11.05 14.99
CA ALA A 244 0.17 11.22 15.07
C ALA A 244 -0.32 10.92 16.48
N ASN A 245 -1.00 11.88 17.09
CA ASN A 245 -1.56 11.71 18.44
C ASN A 245 -2.88 10.93 18.43
N ARG A 246 -3.56 10.89 17.28
CA ARG A 246 -4.88 10.28 17.09
C ARG A 246 -4.95 9.43 15.82
#